data_AF-A0AAV8X9A3-F1
#
_entry.id   AF-A0AAV8X9A3-F1
#
_cell.length_a   1.000
_cell.length_b   1.000
_cell.length_c   1.000
_cell.angle_alpha   90.00
_cell.angle_beta   90.00
_cell.angle_gamma   90.00
#
_symmetry.space_group_name_H-M   'P 1'
#
loop_
_entity.id
_entity.type
_entity.pdbx_description
1 polymer ?
#
loop_
_entity_poly.entity_id
_entity_poly.type
_entity_poly.pdbx_seq_one_letter_code
_entity_poly.pdbx_strand_id
1 'polypeptide(L)'
;MNLTHKKQYDSETEERFRMKIFMENSHKVAKHNKLYAKGLVSYKLGINKYADMLHHEFVQTLNGFNKTKKQLLKGYDLNDSITFIPPANVKLPDAVDWRQKGAVTAVKDQGHCGSCWSFSAVSKIENETNK
;
A
#
# COMPACT_ATOMS: atom_id res chain seq x y z
N MET A 1 -12.66 16.51 8.92
CA MET A 1 -12.82 15.09 8.55
C MET A 1 -13.69 14.92 7.31
N ASN A 2 -14.92 15.43 7.30
CA ASN A 2 -15.87 15.19 6.20
C ASN A 2 -15.61 16.04 4.94
N LEU A 3 -15.09 17.27 5.06
CA LEU A 3 -14.95 18.20 3.93
C LEU A 3 -13.92 17.76 2.88
N THR A 4 -12.85 17.07 3.27
CA THR A 4 -11.73 16.71 2.36
C THR A 4 -11.87 15.31 1.76
N HIS A 5 -12.59 14.40 2.43
CA HIS A 5 -12.70 12.99 2.03
C HIS A 5 -14.14 12.50 1.86
N LYS A 6 -15.13 13.40 1.88
CA LYS A 6 -16.56 13.11 1.64
C LYS A 6 -17.09 11.92 2.46
N LYS A 7 -16.66 11.82 3.72
CA LYS A 7 -17.09 10.77 4.62
C LYS A 7 -18.53 11.01 5.08
N GLN A 8 -19.32 9.94 5.11
CA GLN A 8 -20.68 9.88 5.64
C GLN A 8 -20.73 8.75 6.67
N TYR A 9 -21.45 8.98 7.77
CA TYR A 9 -21.62 8.02 8.86
C TYR A 9 -23.11 7.82 9.11
N ASP A 10 -23.49 6.61 9.53
CA ASP A 10 -24.89 6.21 9.61
C ASP A 10 -25.58 6.76 10.86
N SER A 11 -24.80 7.21 11.85
CA SER A 11 -25.31 7.79 13.09
C SER A 11 -24.31 8.77 13.72
N GLU A 12 -24.81 9.67 14.56
CA GLU A 12 -23.95 10.54 15.37
C GLU A 12 -23.02 9.75 16.29
N THR A 13 -23.46 8.58 16.78
CA THR A 13 -22.62 7.71 17.63
C THR A 13 -21.43 7.18 16.84
N GLU A 14 -21.65 6.75 15.59
CA GLU A 14 -20.57 6.36 14.70
C GLU A 14 -19.65 7.55 14.38
N GLU A 15 -20.21 8.72 14.07
CA GLU A 15 -19.41 9.92 13.79
C GLU A 15 -18.51 10.30 14.97
N ARG A 16 -19.04 10.28 16.21
CA ARG A 16 -18.24 10.50 17.42
C ARG A 16 -17.15 9.45 17.60
N PHE A 17 -17.45 8.18 17.33
CA PHE A 17 -16.49 7.10 17.38
C PHE A 17 -15.35 7.29 16.36
N ARG A 18 -15.69 7.58 15.10
CA ARG A 18 -14.75 7.84 14.01
C ARG A 18 -13.90 9.08 14.27
N MET A 19 -14.50 10.13 14.85
CA MET A 19 -13.80 11.34 15.28
C MET A 19 -12.74 11.03 16.35
N LYS A 20 -13.06 10.17 17.32
CA LYS A 20 -12.09 9.75 18.34
C LYS A 20 -10.89 9.05 17.72
N ILE A 21 -11.13 8.11 16.80
CA ILE A 21 -10.06 7.41 16.08
C ILE A 21 -9.19 8.39 15.29
N PHE A 22 -9.82 9.34 14.59
CA PHE A 22 -9.12 10.39 13.86
C PHE A 22 -8.23 11.24 14.76
N MET A 23 -8.71 11.66 15.93
CA MET A 23 -7.92 12.42 16.89
C MET A 23 -6.71 11.63 17.40
N GLU A 24 -6.89 10.35 17.71
CA GLU A 24 -5.81 9.47 18.15
C GLU A 24 -4.75 9.29 17.05
N ASN A 25 -5.18 9.05 15.81
CA ASN A 25 -4.27 8.90 14.68
C ASN A 25 -3.56 10.23 14.34
N SER A 26 -4.24 11.36 14.47
CA SER A 26 -3.63 12.68 14.31
C SER A 26 -2.54 12.96 15.34
N HIS A 27 -2.77 12.58 16.60
CA HIS A 27 -1.74 12.64 17.63
C HIS A 27 -0.54 11.74 17.31
N LYS A 28 -0.76 10.53 16.79
CA LYS A 28 0.32 9.64 16.34
C LYS A 28 1.14 10.29 15.23
N VAL A 29 0.49 10.88 14.23
CA VAL A 29 1.15 11.61 13.14
C VAL A 29 2.00 12.77 13.68
N ALA A 30 1.45 13.59 14.57
CA ALA A 30 2.16 14.71 15.17
C ALA A 30 3.39 14.26 15.98
N LYS A 31 3.25 13.19 16.79
CA LYS A 31 4.37 12.62 17.57
C LYS A 31 5.47 12.09 16.66
N HIS A 32 5.14 11.34 15.62
CA HIS A 32 6.10 10.82 14.64
C HIS A 32 6.84 11.95 13.91
N ASN A 33 6.12 12.98 13.47
CA ASN A 33 6.71 14.10 12.75
C ASN A 33 7.61 14.97 13.64
N LYS A 34 7.36 15.02 14.95
CA LYS A 34 8.31 15.61 15.92
C LYS A 34 9.62 14.83 16.00
N LEU A 35 9.57 13.49 15.94
CA LEU A 35 10.78 12.65 15.89
C LEU A 35 11.51 12.84 14.57
N TYR A 36 10.79 12.96 13.46
CA TYR A 36 11.36 13.22 12.15
C TYR A 36 12.11 14.56 12.13
N ALA A 37 11.52 15.62 12.70
CA ALA A 37 12.15 16.94 12.78
C ALA A 37 13.46 16.93 13.62
N LYS A 38 13.63 15.93 14.49
CA LYS A 38 14.86 15.71 15.26
C LYS A 38 15.87 14.78 14.56
N GLY A 39 15.56 14.30 13.35
CA GLY A 39 16.40 13.32 12.63
C GLY A 39 16.39 11.91 13.23
N LEU A 40 15.46 11.60 14.13
CA LEU A 40 15.38 10.30 14.81
C LEU A 40 14.65 9.22 14.00
N VAL A 41 13.90 9.64 12.97
CA VAL A 41 13.22 8.75 12.01
C VAL A 41 13.38 9.31 10.61
N SER A 42 13.39 8.43 9.60
CA SER A 42 13.71 8.79 8.22
C SER A 42 12.52 9.24 7.36
N TYR A 43 11.29 9.17 7.87
CA TYR A 43 10.08 9.50 7.12
C TYR A 43 9.08 10.30 7.94
N LYS A 44 8.17 11.00 7.25
CA LYS A 44 7.03 11.70 7.86
C LYS A 44 5.74 10.91 7.67
N LEU A 45 4.80 11.09 8.57
CA LEU A 45 3.41 10.65 8.41
C LEU A 45 2.53 11.82 7.98
N GLY A 46 1.42 11.52 7.31
CA GLY A 46 0.41 12.48 6.90
C GLY A 46 -0.99 11.93 7.16
N ILE A 47 -1.94 12.85 7.40
CA ILE A 47 -3.36 12.51 7.45
C ILE A 47 -3.83 12.16 6.03
N ASN A 48 -4.59 11.08 5.91
CA ASN A 48 -5.16 10.62 4.64
C ASN A 48 -6.57 10.08 4.86
N LYS A 49 -7.18 9.54 3.80
CA LYS A 49 -8.57 9.02 3.80
C LYS A 49 -8.83 7.85 4.76
N TYR A 50 -7.80 7.28 5.37
CA TYR A 50 -7.85 6.18 6.33
C TYR A 50 -7.62 6.61 7.78
N ALA A 51 -7.47 7.92 8.04
CA ALA A 51 -7.13 8.44 9.36
C ALA A 51 -8.20 8.17 10.43
N ASP A 52 -9.44 7.87 10.03
CA ASP A 52 -10.60 7.53 10.86
C ASP A 52 -10.79 6.01 11.06
N MET A 53 -9.86 5.19 10.59
CA MET A 53 -9.90 3.73 10.72
C MET A 53 -8.99 3.23 11.84
N LEU A 54 -9.44 2.18 12.54
CA LEU A 54 -8.59 1.37 13.40
C LEU A 54 -7.63 0.54 12.56
N HIS A 55 -6.49 0.17 13.15
CA HIS A 55 -5.48 -0.62 12.46
C HIS A 55 -6.02 -1.96 11.95
N HIS A 56 -6.83 -2.66 12.75
CA HIS A 56 -7.40 -3.94 12.35
C HIS A 56 -8.46 -3.79 11.24
N GLU A 57 -9.27 -2.71 11.25
CA GLU A 57 -10.21 -2.40 10.16
C GLU A 57 -9.45 -2.20 8.84
N PHE A 58 -8.34 -1.43 8.88
CA PHE A 58 -7.50 -1.20 7.72
C PHE A 58 -6.92 -2.52 7.19
N VAL A 59 -6.33 -3.34 8.05
CA VAL A 59 -5.73 -4.62 7.64
C VAL A 59 -6.78 -5.56 7.07
N GLN A 60 -7.94 -5.67 7.70
CA GLN A 60 -9.01 -6.57 7.27
C GLN A 60 -9.57 -6.19 5.88
N THR A 61 -9.64 -4.90 5.57
CA THR A 61 -10.24 -4.40 4.32
C THR A 61 -9.24 -4.24 3.18
N LEU A 62 -7.97 -3.90 3.47
CA LEU A 62 -6.99 -3.49 2.45
C LEU A 62 -5.84 -4.49 2.26
N ASN A 63 -5.58 -5.40 3.21
CA ASN A 63 -4.47 -6.36 3.12
C ASN A 63 -4.93 -7.79 2.77
N GLY A 64 -5.42 -8.00 1.55
CA GLY A 64 -5.96 -9.30 1.14
C GLY A 64 -4.97 -10.30 0.54
N PHE A 65 -3.66 -10.06 0.63
CA PHE A 65 -2.66 -11.04 0.18
C PHE A 65 -2.61 -12.26 1.09
N ASN A 66 -3.05 -13.42 0.59
CA ASN A 66 -3.05 -14.66 1.35
C ASN A 66 -1.73 -15.45 1.17
N LYS A 67 -0.90 -15.46 2.22
CA LYS A 67 0.40 -16.15 2.25
C LYS A 67 0.31 -17.68 2.36
N THR A 68 -0.82 -18.25 2.80
CA THR A 68 -0.92 -19.71 3.03
C THR A 68 -0.87 -20.50 1.72
N LYS A 69 -1.27 -19.90 0.59
CA LYS A 69 -1.11 -20.53 -0.74
C LYS A 69 0.35 -20.82 -1.12
N LYS A 70 1.31 -20.04 -0.61
CA LYS A 70 2.76 -20.30 -0.82
C LYS A 70 3.21 -21.58 -0.12
N GLN A 71 2.56 -21.98 0.97
CA GLN A 71 2.83 -23.23 1.67
C GLN A 71 2.20 -24.44 0.96
N LEU A 72 1.06 -24.26 0.30
CA LEU A 72 0.41 -25.29 -0.51
C LEU A 72 1.19 -25.62 -1.80
N LEU A 73 1.88 -24.63 -2.38
CA LEU A 73 2.70 -24.79 -3.58
C LEU A 73 4.09 -25.39 -3.33
N LYS A 74 4.50 -25.60 -2.06
CA LYS A 74 5.78 -26.25 -1.72
C LYS A 74 5.84 -27.73 -2.11
N GLY A 75 4.70 -28.35 -2.41
CA GLY A 75 4.61 -29.75 -2.86
C GLY A 75 4.47 -29.91 -4.38
N TYR A 76 4.41 -28.82 -5.15
CA TYR A 76 4.48 -28.88 -6.61
C TYR A 76 5.95 -28.89 -7.04
N ASP A 77 6.29 -29.73 -8.01
CA ASP A 77 7.62 -29.75 -8.60
C ASP A 77 7.90 -28.39 -9.25
N LEU A 78 8.79 -27.60 -8.61
CA LEU A 78 9.18 -26.28 -9.08
C LEU A 78 10.16 -26.34 -10.26
N ASN A 79 10.49 -27.53 -10.76
CA ASN A 79 11.33 -27.69 -11.96
C ASN A 79 10.75 -27.02 -13.21
N ASP A 80 9.42 -26.83 -13.28
CA ASP A 80 8.75 -26.07 -14.36
C ASP A 80 8.57 -24.57 -14.04
N SER A 81 9.09 -24.08 -12.92
CA SER A 81 9.02 -22.66 -12.59
C SER A 81 10.09 -21.86 -13.33
N ILE A 82 9.66 -20.84 -14.08
CA ILE A 82 10.57 -19.91 -14.75
C ILE A 82 11.35 -19.15 -13.68
N THR A 83 12.65 -19.42 -13.59
CA THR A 83 13.57 -18.70 -12.71
C THR A 83 14.24 -17.56 -13.47
N PHE A 84 14.45 -16.44 -12.79
CA PHE A 84 15.18 -15.31 -13.37
C PHE A 84 16.66 -15.66 -13.50
N ILE A 85 17.17 -15.64 -14.72
CA ILE A 85 18.60 -15.82 -15.00
C ILE A 85 19.22 -14.42 -15.15
N PRO A 86 20.10 -13.98 -14.23
CA PRO A 86 20.74 -12.69 -14.35
C PRO A 86 21.71 -12.68 -15.55
N PRO A 87 21.75 -11.60 -16.33
CA PRO A 87 22.69 -11.49 -17.44
C PRO A 87 24.13 -11.36 -16.93
N ALA A 88 25.07 -12.03 -17.58
CA ALA A 88 26.50 -11.89 -17.27
C ALA A 88 27.03 -10.52 -17.73
N ASN A 89 27.87 -9.89 -16.90
CA ASN A 89 28.61 -8.66 -17.22
C ASN A 89 27.77 -7.40 -17.50
N VAL A 90 26.64 -7.23 -16.80
CA VAL A 90 25.83 -5.99 -16.90
C VAL A 90 26.18 -5.01 -15.78
N LYS A 91 26.54 -3.77 -16.16
CA LYS A 91 26.65 -2.65 -15.22
C LYS A 91 25.28 -1.98 -15.09
N LEU A 92 24.70 -2.03 -13.91
CA LEU A 92 23.43 -1.38 -13.60
C LEU A 92 23.66 0.08 -13.17
N PRO A 93 22.70 0.98 -13.42
CA PRO A 93 22.76 2.35 -12.90
C PRO A 93 22.50 2.35 -11.38
N ASP A 94 22.99 3.39 -10.70
CA ASP A 94 22.81 3.56 -9.25
C ASP A 94 21.34 3.81 -8.86
N ALA A 95 20.53 4.33 -9.78
CA ALA A 95 19.10 4.58 -9.58
C ALA A 95 18.30 4.40 -10.89
N VAL A 96 17.06 3.90 -10.77
CA VAL A 96 16.10 3.77 -11.87
C VAL A 96 14.72 4.24 -11.42
N ASP A 97 14.11 5.14 -12.18
CA ASP A 97 12.69 5.52 -12.06
C ASP A 97 11.93 5.12 -13.33
N TRP A 98 11.10 4.08 -13.24
CA TRP A 98 10.33 3.57 -14.37
C TRP A 98 9.21 4.54 -14.83
N ARG A 99 8.81 5.48 -13.99
CA ARG A 99 7.80 6.51 -14.36
C ARG A 99 8.33 7.42 -15.44
N GLN A 100 9.62 7.78 -15.36
CA GLN A 100 10.30 8.60 -16.37
C GLN A 100 10.43 7.87 -17.72
N LYS A 101 10.28 6.54 -17.72
CA LYS A 101 10.35 5.71 -18.92
C LYS A 101 8.97 5.36 -19.49
N GLY A 102 7.89 5.96 -18.98
CA GLY A 102 6.51 5.65 -19.42
C GLY A 102 6.01 4.26 -19.02
N ALA A 103 6.80 3.48 -18.28
CA ALA A 103 6.51 2.09 -17.93
C ALA A 103 5.73 1.96 -16.60
N VAL A 104 4.97 3.00 -16.21
CA VAL A 104 4.15 3.00 -14.99
C VAL A 104 2.83 3.71 -15.29
N THR A 105 1.72 2.99 -15.14
CA THR A 105 0.37 3.56 -15.27
C THR A 105 -0.02 4.45 -14.08
N ALA A 106 -1.11 5.20 -14.22
CA ALA A 106 -1.63 6.04 -13.15
C ALA A 106 -1.96 5.22 -11.89
N VAL A 107 -1.76 5.81 -10.71
CA VAL A 107 -2.08 5.17 -9.43
C VAL A 107 -3.59 4.91 -9.35
N LYS A 108 -3.95 3.67 -9.05
CA LYS A 108 -5.34 3.22 -8.89
C LYS A 108 -5.69 3.03 -7.42
N ASP A 109 -6.99 2.92 -7.12
CA ASP A 109 -7.54 2.73 -5.77
C ASP A 109 -8.27 1.39 -5.66
N GLN A 110 -7.83 0.51 -4.75
CA GLN A 110 -8.48 -0.78 -4.52
C GLN A 110 -9.81 -0.67 -3.74
N GLY A 111 -10.10 0.51 -3.18
CA GLY A 111 -11.31 0.74 -2.39
C GLY A 111 -11.32 -0.12 -1.12
N HIS A 112 -12.48 -0.67 -0.77
CA HIS A 112 -12.67 -1.48 0.45
C HIS A 112 -12.56 -2.99 0.20
N CYS A 113 -11.85 -3.38 -0.86
CA CYS A 113 -11.62 -4.77 -1.22
C CYS A 113 -10.15 -5.12 -0.99
N GLY A 114 -9.89 -6.32 -0.44
CA GLY A 114 -8.55 -6.88 -0.25
C GLY A 114 -7.89 -7.31 -1.58
N SER A 115 -8.05 -6.54 -2.64
CA SER A 115 -7.62 -6.87 -4.00
C SER A 115 -6.19 -6.41 -4.32
N CYS A 116 -5.39 -6.02 -3.33
CA CYS A 116 -4.01 -5.56 -3.53
C CYS A 116 -3.15 -6.53 -4.37
N TRP A 117 -3.40 -7.84 -4.28
CA TRP A 117 -2.73 -8.86 -5.07
C TRP A 117 -3.06 -8.78 -6.57
N SER A 118 -4.30 -8.48 -6.94
CA SER A 118 -4.71 -8.36 -8.34
C SER A 118 -4.20 -7.07 -8.96
N PHE A 119 -4.19 -5.97 -8.20
CA PHE A 119 -3.59 -4.70 -8.63
C PHE A 119 -2.10 -4.87 -8.91
N SER A 120 -1.37 -5.57 -8.03
CA SER A 120 0.05 -5.87 -8.25
C SER A 120 0.30 -6.66 -9.54
N ALA A 121 -0.56 -7.63 -9.86
CA ALA A 121 -0.44 -8.45 -11.07
C ALA A 121 -0.77 -7.64 -12.33
N VAL A 122 -1.89 -6.92 -12.33
CA VAL A 122 -2.34 -6.08 -13.46
C VAL A 122 -1.33 -4.97 -13.75
N SER A 123 -0.80 -4.28 -12.74
CA SER A 123 0.24 -3.26 -12.94
C SER A 123 1.47 -3.81 -13.64
N LYS A 124 1.89 -5.04 -13.34
CA LYS A 124 3.03 -5.66 -14.03
C LYS A 124 2.73 -5.91 -15.51
N ILE A 125 1.53 -6.40 -15.83
CA ILE A 125 1.08 -6.65 -17.21
C ILE A 125 0.99 -5.34 -17.99
N GLU A 126 0.31 -4.33 -17.44
CA GLU A 126 0.15 -3.01 -18.08
C GLU A 126 1.50 -2.34 -18.39
N ASN A 127 2.45 -2.42 -17.45
CA ASN A 127 3.77 -1.83 -17.61
C ASN A 127 4.64 -2.53 -18.67
N GLU A 128 4.31 -3.77 -19.02
CA GLU A 128 5.00 -4.53 -20.06
C GLU A 128 4.45 -4.22 -21.45
N THR A 129 3.12 -4.07 -21.56
CA THR A 129 2.43 -3.75 -22.82
C THR A 129 2.59 -2.28 -23.23
N ASN A 130 2.81 -1.37 -22.29
CA ASN A 130 2.93 0.07 -22.57
C ASN A 130 4.37 0.52 -22.97
N LYS A 131 5.22 -0.41 -23.40
CA LYS A 131 6.56 -0.12 -23.91
C LYS A 131 6.58 0.11 -25.41
#